data_AF-A0A497CEM0-F1
#
_entry.id   AF-A0A497CEM0-F1
#
_cell.length_a   1.000
_cell.length_b   1.000
_cell.length_c   1.000
_cell.angle_alpha   90.00
_cell.angle_beta   90.00
_cell.angle_gamma   90.00
#
_symmetry.space_group_name_H-M   'P 1'
#
loop_
_entity.id
_entity.type
_entity.pdbx_description
1 polymer ?
#
loop_
_entity_poly.entity_id
_entity_poly.type
_entity_poly.pdbx_seq_one_letter_code
_entity_poly.pdbx_strand_id
1 'polypeptide(L)'
;MEISRVIIHLDLDAFFCAVEEKRDTFLRGKPFAVGGNPNQRGVVASCSYAARQFGVHSAMPMFQAVRVCPNLIVVPPHHAAYKAASREAAGQSVSYFLAFAKVPL
;
A
#
# COMPACT_ATOMS: atom_id res chain seq x y z
N MET A 1 40.96 6.03 6.98
CA MET A 1 39.94 5.58 6.02
C MET A 1 38.66 6.30 6.41
N GLU A 2 38.27 7.32 5.65
CA GLU A 2 36.99 8.00 5.89
C GLU A 2 35.84 7.08 5.51
N ILE A 3 34.88 6.92 6.42
CA ILE A 3 33.63 6.24 6.09
C ILE A 3 32.71 7.27 5.43
N SER A 4 32.50 7.11 4.12
CA SER A 4 31.52 7.87 3.36
C SER A 4 30.10 7.63 3.89
N ARG A 5 29.27 8.68 3.89
CA ARG A 5 27.86 8.58 4.32
C ARG A 5 27.11 7.50 3.53
N VAL A 6 26.43 6.61 4.25
CA VAL A 6 25.52 5.60 3.68
C VAL A 6 24.10 6.13 3.79
N ILE A 7 23.38 6.20 2.67
CA ILE A 7 21.98 6.60 2.60
C ILE A 7 21.14 5.36 2.29
N ILE A 8 20.12 5.10 3.09
CA ILE A 8 19.20 3.97 2.93
C ILE A 8 17.82 4.51 2.61
N HIS A 9 17.20 3.98 1.56
CA HIS A 9 15.81 4.22 1.21
C HIS A 9 14.96 3.01 1.60
N LEU A 10 13.90 3.24 2.36
CA LEU A 10 12.96 2.20 2.78
C LEU A 10 11.59 2.50 2.16
N ASP A 11 11.12 1.58 1.32
CA ASP A 11 9.78 1.64 0.72
C ASP A 11 8.94 0.47 1.29
N LEU A 12 7.69 0.76 1.64
CA LEU A 12 6.79 -0.26 2.20
C LEU A 12 5.95 -0.87 1.08
N ASP A 13 6.22 -2.13 0.79
CA ASP A 13 5.57 -2.88 -0.27
C ASP A 13 4.04 -2.89 -0.16
N ALA A 14 3.37 -2.42 -1.22
CA ALA A 14 1.91 -2.41 -1.34
C ALA A 14 1.21 -1.88 -0.06
N PHE A 15 1.77 -0.82 0.54
CA PHE A 15 1.52 -0.41 1.92
C PHE A 15 0.05 -0.46 2.37
N PHE A 16 -0.89 0.16 1.62
CA PHE A 16 -2.28 0.15 2.05
C PHE A 16 -2.88 -1.26 2.01
N CYS A 17 -2.56 -2.07 1.00
CA CYS A 17 -3.00 -3.46 0.94
C CYS A 17 -2.40 -4.30 2.08
N ALA A 18 -1.12 -4.14 2.40
CA ALA A 18 -0.49 -4.82 3.52
C ALA A 18 -1.16 -4.48 4.87
N VAL A 19 -1.56 -3.21 5.06
CA VAL A 19 -2.32 -2.80 6.24
C VAL A 19 -3.71 -3.44 6.26
N GLU A 20 -4.41 -3.47 5.12
CA GLU A 20 -5.73 -4.13 5.05
C GLU A 20 -5.65 -5.64 5.29
N GLU A 21 -4.62 -6.36 4.80
CA GLU A 21 -4.41 -7.79 5.08
C GLU A 21 -4.05 -8.09 6.55
N LYS A 22 -3.48 -7.11 7.27
CA LYS A 22 -3.25 -7.19 8.72
C LYS A 22 -4.56 -6.98 9.49
N ARG A 23 -5.47 -6.14 8.99
CA ARG A 23 -6.76 -5.84 9.61
C ARG A 23 -7.81 -6.90 9.34
N ASP A 24 -7.88 -7.39 8.12
CA ASP A 24 -8.80 -8.43 7.67
C ASP A 24 -8.02 -9.55 6.99
N THR A 25 -7.87 -10.66 7.71
CA THR A 25 -7.13 -11.82 7.23
C THR A 25 -7.82 -12.52 6.07
N PHE A 26 -9.11 -12.26 5.82
CA PHE A 26 -9.83 -12.78 4.66
C PHE A 26 -9.23 -12.28 3.34
N LEU A 27 -8.58 -11.12 3.32
CA LEU A 27 -8.02 -10.52 2.11
C LEU A 27 -6.71 -11.17 1.66
N ARG A 28 -6.03 -11.91 2.53
CA ARG A 28 -4.72 -12.51 2.23
C ARG A 28 -4.78 -13.43 1.03
N GLY A 29 -3.91 -13.17 0.06
CA GLY A 29 -3.82 -13.96 -1.17
C GLY A 29 -4.99 -13.77 -2.15
N LYS A 30 -5.94 -12.87 -1.87
CA LYS A 30 -7.07 -12.57 -2.76
C LYS A 30 -6.77 -11.36 -3.62
N PRO A 31 -7.33 -11.30 -4.85
CA PRO A 31 -7.25 -10.10 -5.65
C PRO A 31 -8.15 -9.02 -5.04
N PHE A 32 -7.51 -8.02 -4.43
CA PHE A 32 -8.18 -6.81 -3.95
C PHE A 32 -7.38 -5.54 -4.25
N ALA A 33 -8.09 -4.42 -4.24
CA ALA A 33 -7.53 -3.08 -4.40
C ALA A 33 -8.12 -2.11 -3.37
N VAL A 34 -7.27 -1.26 -2.82
CA VAL A 34 -7.68 -0.12 -1.99
C VAL A 34 -7.87 1.09 -2.90
N GLY A 35 -9.01 1.76 -2.82
CA GLY A 35 -9.23 2.96 -3.64
C GLY A 35 -10.67 3.47 -3.67
N GLY A 36 -10.94 4.35 -4.61
CA GLY A 36 -12.26 4.95 -4.81
C GLY A 36 -13.27 4.00 -5.46
N ASN A 37 -14.56 4.33 -5.39
CA ASN A 37 -15.65 3.49 -5.91
C ASN A 37 -15.58 3.34 -7.46
N PRO A 38 -15.76 2.12 -8.02
CA PRO A 38 -15.77 1.88 -9.46
C PRO A 38 -16.94 2.55 -10.21
N ASN A 39 -18.07 2.80 -9.55
CA ASN A 39 -19.23 3.49 -10.13
C ASN A 39 -19.08 5.03 -10.11
N GLN A 40 -17.92 5.52 -9.69
CA GLN A 40 -17.55 6.94 -9.68
C GLN A 40 -16.20 7.11 -10.38
N ARG A 41 -15.59 8.30 -10.28
CA ARG A 41 -14.22 8.56 -10.76
C ARG A 41 -13.14 8.03 -9.81
N GLY A 42 -13.38 6.86 -9.21
CA GLY A 42 -12.45 6.22 -8.29
C GLY A 42 -11.18 5.72 -8.98
N VAL A 43 -10.07 5.74 -8.24
CA VAL A 43 -8.77 5.22 -8.69
C VAL A 43 -8.22 4.22 -7.67
N VAL A 44 -7.41 3.29 -8.14
CA VAL A 44 -6.65 2.36 -7.31
C VAL A 44 -5.51 3.11 -6.61
N ALA A 45 -5.56 3.20 -5.29
CA ALA A 45 -4.46 3.76 -4.50
C ALA A 45 -3.35 2.71 -4.28
N SER A 46 -3.74 1.47 -3.98
CA SER A 46 -2.85 0.32 -3.85
C SER A 46 -3.58 -0.95 -4.29
N CYS A 47 -2.85 -1.96 -4.74
CA CYS A 47 -3.40 -3.27 -5.08
C CYS A 47 -2.55 -4.40 -4.51
N SER A 48 -3.23 -5.50 -4.18
CA SER A 48 -2.62 -6.75 -3.72
C SER A 48 -1.77 -7.39 -4.82
N TYR A 49 -0.80 -8.21 -4.41
CA TYR A 49 0.02 -8.97 -5.36
C TYR A 49 -0.83 -9.90 -6.24
N ALA A 50 -1.87 -10.51 -5.68
CA ALA A 50 -2.81 -11.33 -6.47
C ALA A 50 -3.53 -10.48 -7.54
N ALA A 51 -3.94 -9.24 -7.23
CA ALA A 51 -4.56 -8.36 -8.23
C ALA A 51 -3.55 -7.91 -9.32
N ARG A 52 -2.28 -7.72 -8.98
CA ARG A 52 -1.22 -7.36 -9.95
C ARG A 52 -1.05 -8.43 -11.04
N GLN A 53 -1.29 -9.70 -10.73
CA GLN A 53 -1.24 -10.78 -11.72
C GLN A 53 -2.30 -10.63 -12.82
N PHE A 54 -3.39 -9.91 -12.56
CA PHE A 54 -4.42 -9.56 -13.54
C PHE A 54 -4.17 -8.21 -14.24
N GLY A 55 -3.03 -7.58 -14.00
CA GLY A 55 -2.68 -6.28 -14.57
C GLY A 55 -3.25 -5.08 -13.81
N VAL A 56 -3.81 -5.28 -12.61
CA VAL A 56 -4.23 -4.15 -11.75
C VAL A 56 -3.00 -3.47 -11.17
N HIS A 57 -2.95 -2.14 -11.22
CA HIS A 57 -1.85 -1.34 -10.68
C HIS A 57 -2.35 -0.03 -10.05
N SER A 58 -1.49 0.64 -9.27
CA SER A 58 -1.82 1.95 -8.69
C SER A 58 -2.08 2.99 -9.79
N ALA A 59 -2.89 4.00 -9.46
CA ALA A 59 -3.42 5.03 -10.36
C ALA A 59 -4.33 4.53 -11.50
N MET A 60 -4.54 3.22 -11.63
CA MET A 60 -5.54 2.67 -12.57
C MET A 60 -6.94 3.14 -12.18
N PRO A 61 -7.79 3.57 -13.14
CA PRO A 61 -9.20 3.83 -12.87
C PRO A 61 -9.88 2.58 -12.30
N MET A 62 -10.62 2.71 -11.20
CA MET A 62 -11.19 1.55 -10.50
C MET A 62 -12.18 0.76 -11.38
N PHE A 63 -12.95 1.45 -12.23
CA PHE A 63 -13.83 0.78 -13.19
C PHE A 63 -13.05 -0.14 -14.16
N GLN A 64 -11.84 0.25 -14.54
CA GLN A 64 -10.98 -0.56 -15.41
C GLN A 64 -10.38 -1.74 -14.63
N ALA A 65 -9.99 -1.52 -13.37
CA ALA A 65 -9.47 -2.56 -12.50
C ALA A 65 -10.49 -3.70 -12.30
N VAL A 66 -11.76 -3.36 -12.04
CA VAL A 66 -12.85 -4.35 -11.93
C VAL A 66 -13.12 -5.05 -13.25
N ARG A 67 -12.92 -4.38 -14.40
CA ARG A 67 -13.08 -5.02 -15.72
C ARG A 67 -11.99 -6.05 -16.02
N VAL A 68 -10.73 -5.78 -15.69
CA VAL A 68 -9.62 -6.72 -15.95
C VAL A 68 -9.54 -7.83 -14.91
N CYS A 69 -10.07 -7.58 -13.70
CA CYS A 69 -10.16 -8.56 -12.62
C CYS A 69 -11.62 -8.63 -12.12
N PRO A 70 -12.47 -9.48 -12.72
CA PRO A 70 -13.90 -9.54 -12.37
C PRO A 70 -14.19 -9.92 -10.91
N ASN A 71 -13.27 -10.64 -10.27
CA ASN A 71 -13.36 -11.04 -8.86
C ASN A 71 -12.64 -10.06 -7.91
N LEU A 72 -12.29 -8.85 -8.38
CA LEU A 72 -11.57 -7.87 -7.58
C LEU A 72 -12.42 -7.37 -6.41
N ILE A 73 -11.90 -7.54 -5.20
CA ILE A 73 -12.50 -6.96 -4.01
C ILE A 73 -12.06 -5.49 -3.92
N VAL A 74 -13.03 -4.56 -3.90
CA VAL A 74 -12.75 -3.13 -3.73
C VAL A 74 -12.87 -2.77 -2.26
N VAL A 75 -11.77 -2.30 -1.67
CA VAL A 75 -11.69 -1.91 -0.26
C VAL A 75 -11.61 -0.38 -0.14
N PRO A 76 -12.51 0.28 0.60
CA PRO A 76 -12.41 1.71 0.83
C PRO A 76 -11.21 2.05 1.74
N PRO A 77 -10.57 3.21 1.58
CA PRO A 77 -9.37 3.56 2.32
C PRO A 77 -9.64 3.84 3.81
N HIS A 78 -8.81 3.28 4.69
CA HIS A 78 -8.82 3.49 6.14
C HIS A 78 -7.62 4.33 6.60
N HIS A 79 -7.66 5.63 6.29
CA HIS A 79 -6.53 6.54 6.54
C HIS A 79 -6.03 6.57 7.99
N ALA A 80 -6.90 6.37 8.98
CA ALA A 80 -6.50 6.28 10.39
C ALA A 80 -5.56 5.08 10.64
N ALA A 81 -5.87 3.92 10.06
CA ALA A 81 -5.04 2.72 10.17
C ALA A 81 -3.70 2.91 9.44
N TYR A 82 -3.70 3.55 8.27
CA TYR A 82 -2.46 3.82 7.52
C TYR A 82 -1.53 4.76 8.28
N LYS A 83 -2.08 5.81 8.90
CA LYS A 83 -1.30 6.72 9.75
C LYS A 83 -0.71 5.99 10.95
N ALA A 84 -1.47 5.08 11.59
CA ALA A 84 -0.98 4.28 12.71
C ALA A 84 0.16 3.34 12.30
N ALA A 85 -0.03 2.55 11.24
CA ALA A 85 1.00 1.63 10.72
C ALA A 85 2.27 2.35 10.27
N SER A 86 2.12 3.53 9.65
CA SER A 86 3.25 4.35 9.22
C SER A 86 4.02 4.99 10.38
N ARG A 87 3.38 5.21 11.54
CA ARG A 87 4.06 5.61 12.78
C ARG A 87 4.81 4.43 13.40
N GLU A 88 4.20 3.24 13.41
CA GLU A 88 4.83 2.00 13.88
C GLU A 88 6.13 1.71 13.11
N ALA A 89 6.07 1.72 11.77
CA ALA A 89 7.24 1.47 10.91
C ALA A 89 8.33 2.55 11.04
N ALA A 90 7.95 3.83 11.15
CA ALA A 90 8.92 4.91 11.36
C ALA A 90 9.60 4.80 12.73
N GLY A 91 8.86 4.47 13.79
CA GLY A 91 9.42 4.27 15.13
C GLY A 91 10.45 3.15 15.18
N GLN A 92 10.17 2.03 14.50
CA GLN A 92 11.14 0.94 14.33
C GLN A 92 12.37 1.36 13.54
N SER A 93 12.25 2.26 12.56
CA SER A 93 13.40 2.73 11.79
C SER A 93 14.31 3.64 12.62
N VAL A 94 13.75 4.55 13.41
CA VAL A 94 14.51 5.50 14.23
C VAL A 94 15.42 4.80 15.26
N SER A 95 15.06 3.59 15.72
CA SER A 95 15.93 2.85 16.65
C SER A 95 17.25 2.36 16.04
N TYR A 96 17.35 2.29 14.72
CA TYR A 96 18.54 1.76 14.02
C TYR A 96 19.36 2.84 13.29
N PHE A 97 18.86 4.07 13.15
CA PHE A 97 19.49 5.11 12.33
C PHE A 97 19.69 6.42 13.09
N LEU A 98 20.88 7.01 12.91
CA LEU A 98 21.25 8.31 13.51
C LEU A 98 20.42 9.49 12.98
N ALA A 99 19.84 9.37 11.78
CA ALA A 99 18.96 10.35 11.17
C ALA A 99 17.89 9.68 10.30
N PHE A 100 16.65 10.16 10.38
CA PHE A 100 15.51 9.65 9.62
C PHE A 100 14.71 10.81 9.01
N ALA A 101 14.44 10.72 7.71
CA ALA A 101 13.57 11.65 7.00
C ALA A 101 12.34 10.89 6.48
N LYS A 102 11.14 11.38 6.81
CA LYS A 102 9.89 10.77 6.37
C LYS A 102 9.37 11.45 5.10
N VAL A 103 9.14 10.66 4.06
CA VAL A 103 8.34 11.08 2.89
C VAL A 103 6.86 10.85 3.20
N PRO A 104 5.94 11.75 2.77
CA PRO A 104 4.50 11.61 3.01
C PRO A 104 3.93 10.29 2.45
N LEU A 105 2.87 9.81 3.10
CA LEU A 105 2.01 8.72 2.61
C LEU A 105 1.13 9.17 1.43
#